data_AF-A0A7S9DZU2-F1
#
_entry.id   AF-A0A7S9DZU2-F1
#
_cell.length_a   1.000
_cell.length_b   1.000
_cell.length_c   1.000
_cell.angle_alpha   90.00
_cell.angle_beta   90.00
_cell.angle_gamma   90.00
#
_symmetry.space_group_name_H-M   'P 1'
#
loop_
_entity.id
_entity.type
_entity.pdbx_description
1 polymer ?
#
loop_
_entity_poly.entity_id
_entity_poly.type
_entity_poly.pdbx_seq_one_letter_code
_entity_poly.pdbx_strand_id
1 'polypeptide(L)' 'MTYTLNTDQQSAALFGGHYVISTFLNGGTASLEMQHRKSQNWAPLGELTEVIQTVYIPAGAKIRITKTGSATVEISA' A
#
# COMPACT_ATOMS: atom_id res chain seq x y z
N MET A 1 -9.47 9.12 6.15
CA MET A 1 -9.61 7.71 6.61
C MET A 1 -8.23 7.07 6.54
N THR A 2 -7.85 6.24 7.51
CA THR A 2 -6.49 5.69 7.59
C THR A 2 -6.52 4.17 7.63
N TYR A 3 -5.61 3.54 6.89
CA TYR A 3 -5.41 2.10 6.84
C TYR A 3 -3.98 1.79 7.28
N THR A 4 -3.84 0.86 8.24
CA THR A 4 -2.52 0.36 8.67
C THR A 4 -2.34 -1.06 8.15
N LEU A 5 -1.31 -1.25 7.33
CA LEU A 5 -0.91 -2.53 6.76
C LEU A 5 0.40 -2.97 7.41
N ASN A 6 0.35 -4.00 8.25
CA ASN A 6 1.47 -4.46 9.06
C ASN A 6 1.68 -5.99 9.01
N THR A 7 0.88 -6.69 8.21
CA THR A 7 1.00 -8.13 7.94
C THR A 7 1.39 -8.34 6.47
N ASP A 8 2.28 -9.30 6.19
CA ASP A 8 2.63 -9.61 4.81
C ASP A 8 1.41 -10.07 4.00
N GLN A 9 1.33 -9.66 2.73
CA GLN A 9 0.19 -9.87 1.83
C GLN A 9 -1.15 -9.30 2.32
N GLN A 10 -1.15 -8.44 3.36
CA GLN A 10 -2.37 -7.78 3.81
C GLN A 10 -2.91 -6.87 2.71
N SER A 11 -4.22 -6.92 2.48
CA SER A 11 -4.89 -6.11 1.47
C SER A 11 -5.99 -5.24 2.06
N ALA A 12 -6.23 -4.10 1.42
CA ALA A 12 -7.30 -3.17 1.78
C ALA A 12 -8.00 -2.65 0.51
N ALA A 13 -9.32 -2.50 0.58
CA ALA A 13 -10.08 -1.83 -0.47
C ALA A 13 -10.09 -0.32 -0.20
N LEU A 14 -9.80 0.46 -1.23
CA LEU A 14 -9.77 1.93 -1.16
C LEU A 14 -10.91 2.52 -2.00
N PHE A 15 -11.38 3.69 -1.59
CA PHE A 15 -12.52 4.38 -2.23
C PHE A 15 -12.12 5.19 -3.47
N GLY A 16 -10.82 5.29 -3.74
CA GLY A 16 -10.25 6.06 -4.84
C GLY A 16 -9.94 7.50 -4.44
N GLY A 17 -8.94 8.10 -5.10
CA GLY A 17 -8.43 9.43 -4.79
C GLY A 17 -6.92 9.45 -4.56
N HIS A 18 -6.43 10.56 -4.02
CA HIS A 18 -5.04 10.69 -3.61
C HIS A 18 -4.87 10.19 -2.18
N TYR A 19 -3.82 9.40 -1.96
CA TYR A 19 -3.46 8.90 -0.65
C TYR A 19 -2.02 9.26 -0.32
N VAL A 20 -1.78 9.60 0.94
CA VAL A 20 -0.46 9.76 1.54
C VAL A 20 -0.05 8.42 2.15
N ILE A 21 1.12 7.93 1.76
CA ILE A 21 1.73 6.70 2.24
C ILE A 21 2.90 7.06 3.14
N SER A 22 2.83 6.64 4.41
CA SER A 22 3.92 6.69 5.38
C SER A 22 4.40 5.26 5.63
N THR A 23 5.72 5.04 5.59
CA THR A 23 6.30 3.71 5.75
C THR A 23 7.33 3.72 6.87
N PHE A 24 7.28 2.70 7.71
CA PHE A 24 8.25 2.46 8.78
C PHE A 24 8.87 1.09 8.50
N LEU A 25 10.11 1.05 8.03
CA LEU A 25 10.71 -0.20 7.55
C LEU A 25 11.22 -1.08 8.70
N ASN A 26 11.67 -0.47 9.81
CA ASN A 26 12.09 -1.18 11.03
C ASN A 26 13.04 -2.37 10.76
N GLY A 27 14.03 -2.17 9.88
CA GLY A 27 15.02 -3.19 9.50
C GLY A 27 14.53 -4.22 8.47
N GLY A 28 13.35 -4.02 7.89
CA GLY A 28 12.80 -4.83 6.80
C GLY A 28 12.62 -4.04 5.49
N THR A 29 11.78 -4.57 4.62
CA THR A 29 11.39 -3.97 3.35
C THR A 29 9.87 -3.97 3.20
N ALA A 30 9.33 -3.05 2.41
CA ALA A 30 7.93 -3.02 2.04
C ALA A 30 7.78 -2.62 0.57
N SER A 31 6.82 -3.22 -0.12
CA SER A 31 6.38 -2.80 -1.44
C SER A 31 4.86 -2.80 -1.52
N LEU A 32 4.32 -2.00 -2.41
CA LEU A 32 2.88 -1.93 -2.66
C LEU A 32 2.54 -2.46 -4.04
N GLU A 33 1.42 -3.16 -4.09
CA GLU A 33 0.79 -3.60 -5.32
C GLU A 33 -0.66 -3.13 -5.35
N MET A 34 -1.19 -2.93 -6.54
CA MET A 34 -2.57 -2.52 -6.77
C MET A 34 -3.27 -3.49 -7.70
N GLN A 35 -4.50 -3.85 -7.33
CA GLN A 35 -5.42 -4.58 -8.19
C GLN A 35 -6.55 -3.63 -8.60
N HIS A 36 -6.61 -3.31 -9.90
CA HIS A 36 -7.71 -2.53 -10.47
C HIS A 36 -9.04 -3.26 -10.37
N ARG A 37 -10.14 -2.50 -10.35
CA ARG A 37 -11.51 -3.03 -10.37
C ARG A 37 -11.69 -3.98 -11.57
N LYS A 38 -12.11 -5.22 -11.32
CA LYS A 38 -12.29 -6.32 -12.30
C LYS A 38 -11.01 -6.95 -12.85
N SER A 39 -9.82 -6.50 -12.44
CA SER A 39 -8.57 -7.20 -12.72
C SER A 39 -8.38 -8.34 -11.72
N GLN A 40 -7.84 -9.47 -12.19
CA GLN A 40 -7.30 -10.52 -11.31
C GLN A 40 -5.81 -10.31 -11.01
N ASN A 41 -5.13 -9.47 -11.80
CA ASN A 41 -3.70 -9.23 -11.69
C ASN A 41 -3.40 -8.09 -10.72
N TRP A 42 -2.32 -8.27 -9.97
CA TRP A 42 -1.71 -7.25 -9.13
C TRP A 42 -0.59 -6.57 -9.91
N ALA A 43 -0.63 -5.25 -9.98
CA ALA A 43 0.39 -4.43 -10.61
C ALA A 43 1.27 -3.81 -9.52
N PRO A 44 2.61 -3.86 -9.63
CA PRO A 44 3.49 -3.21 -8.66
C PRO A 44 3.34 -1.70 -8.74
N LEU A 45 3.18 -1.05 -7.58
CA LEU A 45 3.29 0.40 -7.43
C LEU A 45 4.73 0.83 -7.13
N GLY A 46 5.52 -0.07 -6.56
CA GLY A 46 6.95 0.13 -6.30
C GLY A 46 7.36 -0.31 -4.90
N GLU A 47 8.67 -0.25 -4.65
CA GLU A 47 9.24 -0.39 -3.31
C GLU A 47 9.01 0.89 -2.51
N LEU A 48 8.70 0.71 -1.23
CA LEU A 48 8.47 1.80 -0.31
C LEU A 48 9.75 2.15 0.44
N THR A 49 9.92 3.44 0.67
CA THR A 49 10.98 4.01 1.50
C THR A 49 10.35 4.69 2.71
N GLU A 50 11.16 5.05 3.71
CA GLU A 50 10.68 5.80 4.88
C GLU A 50 10.37 7.29 4.57
N VAL A 51 10.50 7.70 3.31
CA VAL A 51 10.03 9.00 2.83
C VAL A 51 8.54 8.92 2.53
N ILE A 52 7.80 9.95 2.95
CA ILE A 52 6.37 10.09 2.66
C ILE A 52 6.16 10.18 1.14
N GLN A 53 5.23 9.39 0.64
CA GLN A 53 4.90 9.32 -0.78
C GLN A 53 3.41 9.61 -0.99
N THR A 54 3.06 10.16 -2.15
CA THR A 54 1.67 10.36 -2.55
C THR A 54 1.36 9.53 -3.77
N VAL A 55 0.26 8.78 -3.73
CA VAL A 55 -0.19 7.95 -4.85
C VAL A 55 -1.65 8.22 -5.17
N TYR A 56 -1.97 8.20 -6.46
CA TYR A 56 -3.35 8.18 -6.91
C TYR A 56 -3.84 6.73 -7.02
N ILE A 57 -4.94 6.42 -6.36
CA ILE A 57 -5.60 5.11 -6.42
C ILE A 57 -6.94 5.27 -7.14
N PRO A 58 -7.21 4.51 -8.22
CA PRO A 58 -8.50 4.53 -8.89
C PRO A 58 -9.62 3.97 -8.02
N ALA A 59 -10.85 4.48 -8.21
CA ALA A 59 -12.01 4.01 -7.45
C ALA A 59 -12.28 2.50 -7.63
N GLY A 60 -12.51 1.82 -6.51
CA GLY A 60 -12.77 0.38 -6.47
C GLY A 60 -11.53 -0.50 -6.68
N ALA A 61 -10.33 0.08 -6.60
CA ALA A 61 -9.09 -0.68 -6.54
C ALA A 61 -8.83 -1.24 -5.14
N LYS A 62 -8.05 -2.30 -5.08
CA LYS A 62 -7.46 -2.83 -3.85
C LYS A 62 -5.96 -2.59 -3.88
N ILE A 63 -5.40 -2.43 -2.69
CA ILE A 63 -3.96 -2.40 -2.48
C ILE A 63 -3.54 -3.61 -1.65
N ARG A 64 -2.30 -4.03 -1.82
CA ARG A 64 -1.68 -5.08 -1.03
C ARG A 64 -0.26 -4.68 -0.70
N ILE A 65 0.14 -4.93 0.55
CA ILE A 65 1.53 -4.81 0.96
C ILE A 65 2.22 -6.16 0.79
N THR A 66 3.44 -6.16 0.25
CA THR A 66 4.40 -7.25 0.46
C THR A 66 5.48 -6.71 1.38
N LYS A 67 5.75 -7.39 2.49
CA LYS A 67 6.70 -6.88 3.48
C LYS A 67 7.54 -7.96 4.15
N THR A 68 8.71 -7.56 4.62
CA THR A 68 9.58 -8.38 5.46
C THR A 68 9.80 -7.71 6.81
N GLY A 69 10.22 -8.50 7.81
CA GLY A 69 10.49 -8.00 9.16
C GLY A 69 9.31 -7.26 9.79
N SER A 70 9.64 -6.21 10.55
CA SER A 70 8.68 -5.41 11.32
C SER A 70 8.14 -4.20 10.56
N ALA A 71 8.23 -4.20 9.22
CA ALA A 71 7.76 -3.09 8.41
C ALA A 71 6.25 -2.86 8.60
N THR A 72 5.84 -1.59 8.59
CA THR A 72 4.45 -1.14 8.71
C THR A 72 4.20 0.01 7.75
N VAL A 73 3.06 0.01 7.09
CA VAL A 73 2.65 1.03 6.12
C VAL A 73 1.32 1.63 6.54
N GLU A 74 1.27 2.95 6.59
CA GLU A 74 0.06 3.72 6.87
C GLU A 74 -0.38 4.47 5.62
N ILE A 75 -1.66 4.38 5.30
CA ILE A 75 -2.24 4.92 4.08
C ILE A 75 -3.43 5.78 4.46
N SER A 76 -3.33 7.07 4.16
CA SER A 76 -4.31 8.08 4.58
C SER A 76 -4.82 8.88 3.39
N ALA A 77 -6.14 9.10 3.33
CA ALA A 77 -6.81 9.99 2.37
C ALA A 77 -6.98 11.38 2.96
#